data_AF-A0A8X7BLW8-F1
#
_entry.id   AF-A0A8X7BLW8-F1
#
_cell.length_a   1.000
_cell.length_b   1.000
_cell.length_c   1.000
_cell.angle_alpha   90.00
_cell.angle_beta   90.00
_cell.angle_gamma   90.00
#
_symmetry.space_group_name_H-M   'P 1'
#
loop_
_entity.id
_entity.type
_entity.pdbx_description
1 polymer ?
#
loop_
_entity_poly.entity_id
_entity_poly.type
_entity_poly.pdbx_seq_one_letter_code
_entity_poly.pdbx_strand_id
1 'polypeptide(L)'
;MSAYEPNSRHLREILVFCFNMKKSAAEAHRMLSNTYEFLQEPLIPKNPPKNTCFELELLQPCSKKEDPVTLRQKGLETIAILSQDNFAITYTDGSSDRSLSNGGAGIILLLPDGNNYKHKINTGIIASNFTSELVAIREALILYQQNPHVIDSTEGLVIFSDSKSSIEAIRNGETNVCDIITLLEQLHNKRKSCILQWIPAHVNIEDLQLTPNHILECPTVATKLLKMGMAPLRDSLWELLYSPDAPRIAEAVIKTFDGI
;
A
#
# COMPACT_ATOMS: atom_id res chain seq x y z
N MET A 1 18.52 28.48 5.40
CA MET A 1 18.98 27.64 4.27
C MET A 1 19.98 26.65 4.81
N SER A 2 19.63 25.36 4.89
CA SER A 2 20.58 24.31 5.28
C SER A 2 21.14 23.72 4.00
N ALA A 3 22.44 23.93 3.74
CA ALA A 3 23.13 23.23 2.68
C ALA A 3 23.09 21.73 2.98
N TYR A 4 22.77 20.90 1.98
CA TYR A 4 22.90 19.46 2.10
C TYR A 4 24.39 19.11 2.19
N GLU A 5 24.81 18.47 3.27
CA GLU A 5 26.14 17.87 3.39
C GLU A 5 26.05 16.38 3.05
N PRO A 6 26.65 15.91 1.93
CA PRO A 6 26.62 14.51 1.57
C PRO A 6 27.32 13.66 2.63
N ASN A 7 26.68 12.56 3.04
CA ASN A 7 27.31 11.62 3.98
C ASN A 7 28.50 10.90 3.30
N SER A 8 29.41 10.39 4.14
CA SER A 8 30.66 9.76 3.68
C SER A 8 30.46 8.54 2.76
N ARG A 9 29.27 7.92 2.78
CA ARG A 9 28.95 6.77 1.94
C ARG A 9 28.66 7.18 0.50
N HIS A 10 27.85 8.23 0.29
CA HIS A 10 27.57 8.76 -1.04
C HIS A 10 28.82 9.30 -1.73
N LEU A 11 29.66 10.04 -0.98
CA LEU A 11 30.93 10.54 -1.50
C LEU A 11 31.86 9.41 -1.94
N ARG A 12 31.89 8.30 -1.18
CA ARG A 12 32.74 7.15 -1.50
C ARG A 12 32.29 6.43 -2.78
N GLU A 13 31.00 6.19 -2.95
CA GLU A 13 30.45 5.49 -4.12
C GLU A 13 30.66 6.30 -5.41
N ILE A 14 30.47 7.62 -5.33
CA ILE A 14 30.72 8.55 -6.42
C ILE A 14 32.22 8.60 -6.79
N LEU A 15 33.10 8.68 -5.80
CA LEU A 15 34.55 8.70 -6.05
C LEU A 15 35.03 7.40 -6.70
N VAL A 16 34.49 6.24 -6.29
CA VAL A 16 34.78 4.94 -6.91
C VAL A 16 34.31 4.92 -8.37
N PHE A 17 33.12 5.47 -8.66
CA PHE A 17 32.61 5.58 -10.01
C PHE A 17 33.48 6.47 -10.92
N CYS A 18 33.86 7.67 -10.45
CA CYS A 18 34.74 8.57 -11.21
C CYS A 18 36.14 7.98 -11.44
N PHE A 19 36.67 7.26 -10.44
CA PHE A 19 37.97 6.58 -10.54
C PHE A 19 37.93 5.44 -11.57
N ASN A 20 36.87 4.62 -11.55
CA ASN A 20 36.69 3.52 -12.51
C ASN A 20 36.54 4.02 -13.95
N MET A 21 35.98 5.22 -14.15
CA MET A 21 35.89 5.86 -15.46
C MET A 21 37.17 6.59 -15.91
N LYS A 22 38.27 6.51 -15.14
CA LYS A 22 39.54 7.21 -15.39
C LYS A 22 39.38 8.72 -15.61
N LYS A 23 38.38 9.34 -14.98
CA LYS A 23 38.17 10.79 -15.11
C LYS A 23 39.21 11.55 -14.31
N SER A 24 39.69 12.67 -14.85
CA SER A 24 40.52 13.58 -14.09
C SER A 24 39.72 14.23 -12.94
N ALA A 25 40.40 14.70 -11.89
CA ALA A 25 39.74 15.36 -10.76
C ALA A 25 38.87 16.55 -11.21
N ALA A 26 39.32 17.31 -12.20
CA ALA A 26 38.59 18.45 -12.76
C ALA A 26 37.33 18.01 -13.54
N GLU A 27 37.40 16.91 -14.30
CA GLU A 27 36.24 16.36 -15.00
C GLU A 27 35.24 15.73 -14.04
N ALA A 28 35.71 15.01 -13.01
CA ALA A 28 34.86 14.48 -11.95
C ALA A 28 34.13 15.62 -11.24
N HIS A 29 34.84 16.70 -10.90
CA HIS A 29 34.23 17.88 -10.29
C HIS A 29 33.18 18.53 -11.20
N ARG A 30 33.45 18.67 -12.50
CA ARG A 30 32.47 19.23 -13.46
C ARG A 30 31.26 18.32 -13.65
N MET A 31 31.47 17.01 -13.73
CA MET A 31 30.39 16.03 -13.83
C MET A 31 29.51 16.10 -12.59
N LEU A 32 30.11 16.14 -11.40
CA LEU A 32 29.38 16.28 -10.15
C LEU A 32 28.64 17.60 -10.09
N SER A 33 29.29 18.74 -10.35
CA SER A 33 28.64 20.04 -10.31
C SER A 33 27.45 20.13 -11.26
N ASN A 34 27.56 19.57 -12.47
CA ASN A 34 26.46 19.53 -13.43
C ASN A 34 25.35 18.55 -13.00
N THR A 35 25.69 17.38 -12.45
CA THR A 35 24.67 16.48 -11.89
C THR A 35 23.98 17.10 -10.68
N TYR A 36 24.69 17.81 -9.81
CA TYR A 36 24.15 18.47 -8.62
C TYR A 36 23.35 19.74 -8.92
N GLU A 37 23.67 20.49 -9.99
CA GLU A 37 22.81 21.57 -10.49
C GLU A 37 21.48 21.05 -11.04
N PHE A 38 21.45 19.85 -11.63
CA PHE A 38 20.23 19.15 -12.05
C PHE A 38 19.55 18.35 -10.92
N LEU A 39 20.26 18.11 -9.81
CA LEU A 39 19.73 17.58 -8.54
C LEU A 39 19.50 18.72 -7.54
N GLN A 40 18.91 19.84 -7.97
CA GLN A 40 17.90 20.41 -7.07
C GLN A 40 16.87 19.30 -6.92
N GLU A 41 17.01 18.48 -5.87
CA GLU A 41 16.00 17.50 -5.51
C GLU A 41 14.67 18.25 -5.60
N PRO A 42 13.66 17.74 -6.34
CA PRO A 42 12.33 18.31 -6.24
C PRO A 42 12.05 18.38 -4.75
N LEU A 43 11.70 19.57 -4.22
CA LEU A 43 11.48 19.77 -2.80
C LEU A 43 10.60 18.64 -2.28
N ILE A 44 11.19 17.59 -1.72
CA ILE A 44 10.42 16.40 -1.40
C ILE A 44 9.54 16.84 -0.25
N PRO A 45 8.23 16.80 -0.42
CA PRO A 45 7.35 17.34 0.58
C PRO A 45 7.48 16.43 1.79
N LYS A 46 7.95 17.02 2.88
CA LYS A 46 8.05 16.30 4.15
C LYS A 46 6.72 16.27 4.87
N ASN A 47 5.79 17.16 4.50
CA ASN A 47 4.50 17.25 5.15
C ASN A 47 3.40 16.85 4.17
N PRO A 48 2.44 16.01 4.59
CA PRO A 48 1.25 15.74 3.80
C PRO A 48 0.48 17.02 3.43
N PRO A 49 -0.21 17.06 2.28
CA PRO A 49 -0.99 18.22 1.87
C PRO A 49 -2.22 18.41 2.77
N LYS A 50 -2.70 19.66 2.85
CA LYS A 50 -3.76 20.07 3.79
C LYS A 50 -5.10 19.35 3.64
N ASN A 51 -5.40 18.79 2.47
CA ASN A 51 -6.63 18.03 2.21
C ASN A 51 -6.45 16.51 2.42
N THR A 52 -5.38 16.11 3.11
CA THR A 52 -5.22 14.75 3.62
C THR A 52 -5.62 14.71 5.09
N CYS A 53 -6.60 13.89 5.41
CA CYS A 53 -7.03 13.63 6.79
C CYS A 53 -6.44 12.32 7.29
N PHE A 54 -6.05 12.30 8.57
CA PHE A 54 -5.44 11.14 9.22
C PHE A 54 -6.25 10.79 10.46
N GLU A 55 -7.15 9.81 10.33
CA GLU A 55 -8.05 9.40 11.40
C GLU A 55 -7.52 8.12 12.05
N LEU A 56 -6.99 8.29 13.26
CA LEU A 56 -6.35 7.22 14.02
C LEU A 56 -7.26 6.53 15.04
N GLU A 57 -8.46 7.06 15.19
CA GLU A 57 -9.51 6.54 16.08
C GLU A 57 -10.75 6.23 15.24
N LEU A 58 -11.62 5.36 15.76
CA LEU A 58 -12.94 5.14 15.16
C LEU A 58 -13.85 6.33 15.45
N LEU A 59 -14.89 6.51 14.63
CA LEU A 59 -15.87 7.59 14.83
C LEU A 59 -16.56 7.50 16.19
N GLN A 60 -16.74 6.27 16.68
CA GLN A 60 -17.14 6.03 18.05
C GLN A 60 -15.92 5.76 18.92
N PRO A 61 -15.79 6.41 20.10
CA PRO A 61 -14.72 6.13 21.04
C PRO A 61 -14.64 4.64 21.36
N CYS A 62 -13.44 4.08 21.29
CA CYS A 62 -13.19 2.67 21.56
C CYS A 62 -11.99 2.50 22.49
N SER A 63 -11.92 1.37 23.17
CA SER A 63 -10.79 1.01 24.04
C SER A 63 -10.27 -0.36 23.66
N LYS A 64 -8.96 -0.56 23.79
CA LYS A 64 -8.32 -1.88 23.58
C LYS A 64 -8.85 -2.98 24.52
N LYS A 65 -9.58 -2.60 25.57
CA LYS A 65 -10.20 -3.52 26.54
C LYS A 65 -11.64 -3.90 26.16
N GLU A 66 -12.23 -3.24 25.17
CA GLU A 66 -13.55 -3.63 24.67
C GLU A 66 -13.49 -5.01 24.05
N ASP A 67 -14.62 -5.71 24.09
CA ASP A 67 -14.70 -7.01 23.47
C ASP A 67 -14.56 -6.89 21.93
N PRO A 68 -14.03 -7.92 21.25
CA PRO A 68 -13.83 -7.89 19.81
C PRO A 68 -15.11 -7.62 19.01
N VAL A 69 -16.29 -8.03 19.48
CA VAL A 69 -17.55 -7.84 18.75
C VAL A 69 -17.96 -6.37 18.77
N THR A 70 -17.85 -5.71 19.92
CA THR A 70 -18.10 -4.26 20.02
C THR A 70 -17.12 -3.47 19.15
N LEU A 71 -15.83 -3.82 19.19
CA LEU A 71 -14.83 -3.17 18.35
C LEU A 71 -15.12 -3.38 16.85
N ARG A 72 -15.69 -4.54 16.49
CA ARG A 72 -16.15 -4.87 15.12
C ARG A 72 -17.23 -3.92 14.68
N GLN A 73 -18.25 -3.78 15.51
CA GLN A 73 -19.44 -3.03 15.21
C GLN A 73 -19.06 -1.56 14.99
N LYS A 74 -18.23 -0.99 15.86
CA LYS A 74 -17.72 0.38 15.71
C LYS A 74 -16.88 0.57 14.45
N GLY A 75 -16.07 -0.43 14.09
CA GLY A 75 -15.30 -0.42 12.85
C GLY A 75 -16.19 -0.43 11.61
N LEU A 76 -17.21 -1.30 11.60
CA LEU A 76 -18.19 -1.40 10.52
C LEU A 76 -19.04 -0.14 10.37
N GLU A 77 -19.47 0.46 11.48
CA GLU A 77 -20.21 1.72 11.48
C GLU A 77 -19.33 2.86 10.93
N THR A 78 -18.05 2.91 11.31
CA THR A 78 -17.08 3.86 10.75
C THR A 78 -16.94 3.70 9.24
N ILE A 79 -16.78 2.47 8.76
CA ILE A 79 -16.72 2.16 7.33
C ILE A 79 -18.00 2.59 6.63
N ALA A 80 -19.16 2.22 7.17
CA ALA A 80 -20.46 2.50 6.58
C ALA A 80 -20.73 4.00 6.46
N ILE A 81 -20.31 4.80 7.44
CA ILE A 81 -20.46 6.26 7.40
C ILE A 81 -19.52 6.87 6.36
N LEU A 82 -18.24 6.50 6.38
CA LEU A 82 -17.24 7.06 5.46
C LEU A 82 -17.39 6.55 4.01
N SER A 83 -18.19 5.51 3.78
CA SER A 83 -18.50 4.98 2.45
C SER A 83 -19.77 5.58 1.82
N GLN A 84 -20.48 6.48 2.52
CA GLN A 84 -21.70 7.11 1.99
C GLN A 84 -21.42 8.31 1.07
N ASP A 85 -20.22 8.88 1.16
CA ASP A 85 -19.82 10.02 0.34
C ASP A 85 -19.38 9.55 -1.06
N ASN A 86 -19.32 10.48 -2.03
CA ASN A 86 -18.86 10.22 -3.40
C ASN A 86 -17.33 9.98 -3.47
N PHE A 87 -16.82 9.06 -2.66
CA PHE A 87 -15.41 8.70 -2.57
C PHE A 87 -15.20 7.31 -3.15
N ALA A 88 -14.04 7.11 -3.77
CA ALA A 88 -13.55 5.75 -3.94
C ALA A 88 -13.08 5.21 -2.59
N ILE A 89 -13.29 3.93 -2.35
CA ILE A 89 -12.97 3.27 -1.08
C ILE A 89 -11.91 2.22 -1.33
N THR A 90 -10.85 2.20 -0.53
CA THR A 90 -9.84 1.15 -0.63
C THR A 90 -9.49 0.56 0.72
N TYR A 91 -9.25 -0.75 0.73
CA TYR A 91 -8.76 -1.50 1.87
C TYR A 91 -7.33 -1.95 1.60
N THR A 92 -6.48 -1.86 2.61
CA THR A 92 -5.07 -2.21 2.53
C THR A 92 -4.72 -3.22 3.62
N ASP A 93 -3.81 -4.15 3.29
CA ASP A 93 -3.26 -5.12 4.24
C ASP A 93 -1.84 -5.47 3.82
N GLY A 94 -0.90 -5.36 4.75
CA GLY A 94 0.52 -5.61 4.54
C GLY A 94 1.02 -6.70 5.48
N SER A 95 1.68 -7.70 4.92
CA SER A 95 2.22 -8.80 5.73
C SER A 95 3.65 -9.16 5.30
N SER A 96 4.45 -9.57 6.26
CA SER A 96 5.71 -10.24 6.02
C SER A 96 5.73 -11.61 6.66
N ASP A 97 6.49 -12.54 6.07
CA ASP A 97 6.84 -13.76 6.77
C ASP A 97 7.65 -13.45 8.04
N ARG A 98 7.64 -14.38 8.99
CA ARG A 98 8.36 -14.20 10.27
C ARG A 98 9.87 -14.10 10.09
N SER A 99 10.40 -14.50 8.93
CA SER A 99 11.80 -14.47 8.59
C SER A 99 12.25 -13.16 7.92
N LEU A 100 11.33 -12.19 7.71
CA LEU A 100 11.59 -10.98 6.92
C LEU A 100 12.22 -11.31 5.56
N SER A 101 11.91 -12.48 5.02
CA SER A 101 12.48 -13.02 3.78
C SER A 101 11.54 -12.88 2.59
N ASN A 102 10.25 -12.66 2.84
CA ASN A 102 9.24 -12.37 1.85
C ASN A 102 8.15 -11.51 2.47
N GLY A 103 7.79 -10.41 1.82
CA GLY A 103 6.61 -9.65 2.17
C GLY A 103 5.63 -9.51 1.02
N GLY A 104 4.41 -9.15 1.39
CA GLY A 104 3.30 -9.00 0.49
C GLY A 104 2.38 -7.88 0.95
N ALA A 105 1.81 -7.19 -0.03
CA ALA A 105 0.79 -6.18 0.16
C ALA A 105 -0.46 -6.53 -0.65
N GLY A 106 -1.60 -6.16 -0.11
CA GLY A 106 -2.90 -6.43 -0.66
C GLY A 106 -3.77 -5.19 -0.69
N ILE A 107 -4.49 -5.01 -1.80
CA ILE A 107 -5.38 -3.87 -2.01
C ILE A 107 -6.70 -4.35 -2.59
N ILE A 108 -7.79 -3.79 -2.09
CA ILE A 108 -9.09 -3.82 -2.75
C ILE A 108 -9.60 -2.39 -2.88
N LEU A 109 -9.78 -1.93 -4.12
CA LEU A 109 -10.39 -0.65 -4.48
C LEU A 109 -11.84 -0.89 -4.92
N LEU A 110 -12.78 -0.19 -4.31
CA LEU A 110 -14.20 -0.18 -4.60
C LEU A 110 -14.58 1.20 -5.12
N LEU A 111 -15.30 1.22 -6.24
CA LEU A 111 -15.71 2.43 -6.91
C LEU A 111 -17.21 2.71 -6.68
N PRO A 112 -17.64 3.99 -6.70
CA PRO A 112 -19.06 4.32 -6.54
C PRO A 112 -19.98 3.77 -7.65
N ASP A 113 -19.42 3.45 -8.82
CA ASP A 113 -20.16 2.83 -9.94
C ASP A 113 -20.37 1.32 -9.78
N GLY A 114 -19.89 0.73 -8.67
CA GLY A 114 -19.99 -0.69 -8.34
C GLY A 114 -18.83 -1.54 -8.85
N ASN A 115 -17.90 -0.98 -9.63
CA ASN A 115 -16.70 -1.69 -10.06
C ASN A 115 -15.72 -1.89 -8.90
N ASN A 116 -14.93 -2.96 -8.96
CA ASN A 116 -13.87 -3.21 -7.99
C ASN A 116 -12.58 -3.73 -8.63
N TYR A 117 -11.46 -3.40 -8.01
CA TYR A 117 -10.13 -3.85 -8.40
C TYR A 117 -9.43 -4.50 -7.21
N LYS A 118 -8.79 -5.65 -7.43
CA LYS A 118 -8.01 -6.36 -6.41
C LYS A 118 -6.58 -6.48 -6.90
N HIS A 119 -5.61 -6.08 -6.08
CA HIS A 119 -4.19 -6.14 -6.42
C HIS A 119 -3.39 -6.82 -5.31
N LYS A 120 -2.47 -7.69 -5.70
CA LYS A 120 -1.47 -8.32 -4.82
C LYS A 120 -0.10 -7.89 -5.27
N ILE A 121 0.71 -7.40 -4.34
CA ILE A 121 2.02 -6.83 -4.62
C ILE A 121 3.06 -7.59 -3.81
N ASN A 122 4.14 -8.03 -4.46
CA ASN A 122 5.31 -8.54 -3.77
C ASN A 122 6.10 -7.34 -3.21
N THR A 123 6.30 -7.28 -1.90
CA THR A 123 7.00 -6.16 -1.25
C THR A 123 8.51 -6.42 -1.10
N GLY A 124 8.98 -7.57 -1.59
CA GLY A 124 10.38 -7.91 -1.72
C GLY A 124 10.88 -8.93 -0.71
N ILE A 125 12.17 -9.24 -0.85
CA ILE A 125 12.87 -10.29 -0.07
C ILE A 125 13.17 -9.83 1.35
N ILE A 126 13.24 -8.52 1.62
CA ILE A 126 13.41 -8.02 2.99
C ILE A 126 12.33 -6.99 3.26
N ALA A 127 11.22 -7.46 3.83
CA ALA A 127 10.07 -6.64 4.16
C ALA A 127 9.60 -7.00 5.57
N SER A 128 9.29 -5.96 6.35
CA SER A 128 8.53 -6.07 7.59
C SER A 128 7.04 -5.89 7.33
N ASN A 129 6.19 -6.23 8.30
CA ASN A 129 4.77 -5.88 8.26
C ASN A 129 4.59 -4.38 8.01
N PHE A 130 5.30 -3.54 8.77
CA PHE A 130 5.22 -2.09 8.63
C PHE A 130 5.57 -1.59 7.22
N THR A 131 6.66 -2.08 6.63
CA THR A 131 7.01 -1.68 5.26
C THR A 131 6.02 -2.21 4.23
N SER A 132 5.44 -3.40 4.46
CA SER A 132 4.43 -3.96 3.56
C SER A 132 3.11 -3.17 3.62
N GLU A 133 2.73 -2.68 4.79
CA GLU A 133 1.59 -1.78 4.98
C GLU A 133 1.78 -0.45 4.23
N LEU A 134 2.96 0.16 4.33
CA LEU A 134 3.30 1.36 3.56
C LEU A 134 3.26 1.09 2.05
N VAL A 135 3.72 -0.07 1.58
CA VAL A 135 3.59 -0.45 0.16
C VAL A 135 2.13 -0.61 -0.24
N ALA A 136 1.29 -1.22 0.60
CA ALA A 136 -0.14 -1.34 0.33
C ALA A 136 -0.82 0.03 0.17
N ILE A 137 -0.51 0.99 1.06
CA ILE A 137 -1.03 2.37 0.97
C ILE A 137 -0.53 3.07 -0.29
N ARG A 138 0.78 2.97 -0.59
CA ARG A 138 1.39 3.57 -1.79
C ARG A 138 0.75 3.05 -3.07
N GLU A 139 0.59 1.74 -3.19
CA GLU A 139 0.02 1.10 -4.37
C GLU A 139 -1.49 1.37 -4.49
N ALA A 140 -2.20 1.60 -3.37
CA ALA A 140 -3.61 1.99 -3.40
C ALA A 140 -3.79 3.38 -4.00
N LEU A 141 -2.91 4.33 -3.65
CA LEU A 141 -2.87 5.66 -4.26
C LEU A 141 -2.57 5.59 -5.76
N ILE A 142 -1.57 4.79 -6.15
CA ILE A 142 -1.22 4.59 -7.57
C ILE A 142 -2.40 4.01 -8.34
N LEU A 143 -3.03 2.96 -7.80
CA LEU A 143 -4.16 2.30 -8.45
C LEU A 143 -5.33 3.26 -8.64
N TYR A 144 -5.66 4.06 -7.62
CA TYR A 144 -6.69 5.09 -7.74
C TYR A 144 -6.32 6.13 -8.82
N GLN A 145 -5.05 6.57 -8.88
CA GLN A 145 -4.58 7.54 -9.87
C GLN A 145 -4.53 7.02 -11.31
N GLN A 146 -4.38 5.70 -11.50
CA GLN A 146 -4.38 5.04 -12.80
C GLN A 146 -5.78 4.86 -13.40
N ASN A 147 -6.82 5.27 -12.69
CA ASN A 147 -8.21 5.22 -13.16
C ASN A 147 -8.80 6.64 -13.31
N PRO A 148 -8.44 7.41 -14.37
CA PRO A 148 -8.87 8.80 -14.53
C PRO A 148 -10.40 8.99 -14.49
N HIS A 149 -11.15 8.06 -15.08
CA HIS A 149 -12.61 8.06 -15.06
C HIS A 149 -13.18 8.05 -13.63
N VAL A 150 -12.54 7.32 -12.72
CA VAL A 150 -12.88 7.31 -11.29
C VAL A 150 -12.59 8.67 -10.69
N ILE A 151 -11.35 9.14 -10.84
CA ILE A 151 -10.90 10.39 -10.22
C ILE A 151 -11.84 11.53 -10.59
N ASP A 152 -12.26 11.62 -11.85
CA ASP A 152 -13.15 12.69 -12.30
C ASP A 152 -14.56 12.56 -11.68
N SER A 153 -15.01 11.33 -11.43
CA SER A 153 -16.34 11.04 -10.87
C SER A 153 -16.41 11.13 -9.34
N THR A 154 -15.29 11.06 -8.61
CA THR A 154 -15.26 11.03 -7.14
C THR A 154 -14.69 12.32 -6.52
N GLU A 155 -15.06 12.62 -5.29
CA GLU A 155 -14.48 13.70 -4.48
C GLU A 155 -13.07 13.37 -3.96
N GLY A 156 -12.76 12.09 -3.83
CA GLY A 156 -11.51 11.64 -3.25
C GLY A 156 -11.42 10.14 -3.05
N LEU A 157 -10.47 9.76 -2.19
CA LEU A 157 -10.18 8.39 -1.81
C LEU A 157 -10.21 8.24 -0.28
N VAL A 158 -10.88 7.20 0.23
CA VAL A 158 -10.76 6.75 1.62
C VAL A 158 -9.94 5.47 1.64
N ILE A 159 -8.84 5.47 2.39
CA ILE A 159 -7.95 4.33 2.60
C ILE A 159 -8.18 3.80 4.01
N PHE A 160 -8.76 2.60 4.10
CA PHE A 160 -8.86 1.84 5.32
C PHE A 160 -7.62 0.95 5.50
N SER A 161 -6.92 1.13 6.62
CA SER A 161 -5.76 0.31 7.01
C SER A 161 -5.88 -0.09 8.48
N ASP A 162 -5.45 -1.30 8.83
CA ASP A 162 -5.35 -1.70 10.22
C ASP A 162 -4.02 -1.30 10.89
N SER A 163 -3.11 -0.72 10.11
CA SER A 163 -1.78 -0.30 10.54
C SER A 163 -1.76 1.15 11.02
N LYS A 164 -2.14 1.36 12.29
CA LYS A 164 -2.09 2.69 12.93
C LYS A 164 -0.70 3.33 12.83
N SER A 165 0.36 2.54 12.96
CA SER A 165 1.75 2.99 12.83
C SER A 165 2.08 3.53 11.44
N SER A 166 1.52 2.94 10.38
CA SER A 166 1.79 3.37 9.01
C SER A 166 1.10 4.72 8.73
N ILE A 167 -0.16 4.87 9.16
CA ILE A 167 -0.88 6.14 9.05
C ILE A 167 -0.16 7.25 9.85
N GLU A 168 0.29 6.93 11.06
CA GLU A 168 1.07 7.84 11.91
C GLU A 168 2.39 8.28 11.25
N ALA A 169 3.15 7.34 10.66
CA ALA A 169 4.40 7.65 9.97
C ALA A 169 4.19 8.57 8.76
N ILE A 170 3.11 8.35 8.00
CA ILE A 170 2.74 9.21 6.87
C ILE A 170 2.36 10.61 7.37
N ARG A 171 1.52 10.69 8.41
CA ARG A 171 1.13 11.96 9.03
C ARG A 171 2.33 12.79 9.47
N ASN A 172 3.32 12.13 10.07
CA ASN A 172 4.49 12.78 10.66
C ASN A 172 5.60 13.06 9.64
N GLY A 173 5.45 12.64 8.38
CA GLY A 173 6.43 12.97 7.36
C GLY A 173 7.74 12.19 7.47
N GLU A 174 7.69 10.94 7.93
CA GLU A 174 8.88 10.12 8.12
C GLU A 174 9.64 9.89 6.79
N THR A 175 10.96 9.69 6.86
CA THR A 175 11.81 9.69 5.65
C THR A 175 11.47 8.59 4.65
N ASN A 176 10.89 7.47 5.11
CA ASN A 176 10.50 6.34 4.27
C ASN A 176 9.11 6.47 3.63
N VAL A 177 8.39 7.60 3.83
CA VAL A 177 7.05 7.83 3.26
C VAL A 177 7.00 8.89 2.16
N CYS A 178 8.15 9.43 1.73
CA CYS A 178 8.27 10.49 0.73
C CYS A 178 7.48 10.23 -0.56
N ASP A 179 7.51 8.99 -1.05
CA ASP A 179 6.76 8.57 -2.24
C ASP A 179 5.25 8.70 -2.03
N ILE A 180 4.76 8.28 -0.85
CA ILE A 180 3.35 8.38 -0.47
C ILE A 180 2.93 9.84 -0.39
N ILE A 181 3.76 10.69 0.23
CA ILE A 181 3.46 12.13 0.33
C ILE A 181 3.40 12.76 -1.06
N THR A 182 4.32 12.39 -1.95
CA THR A 182 4.32 12.86 -3.35
C THR A 182 3.03 12.46 -4.07
N LEU A 183 2.55 11.23 -3.88
CA LEU A 183 1.27 10.77 -4.45
C LEU A 183 0.07 11.53 -3.87
N LEU A 184 0.08 11.80 -2.56
CA LEU A 184 -0.95 12.62 -1.90
C LEU A 184 -0.96 14.05 -2.45
N GLU A 185 0.20 14.66 -2.71
CA GLU A 185 0.26 15.98 -3.35
C GLU A 185 -0.30 15.99 -4.76
N GLN A 186 -0.06 14.94 -5.54
CA GLN A 186 -0.65 14.82 -6.86
C GLN A 186 -2.18 14.75 -6.79
N LEU A 187 -2.74 14.07 -5.78
CA LEU A 187 -4.19 14.11 -5.52
C LEU A 187 -4.66 15.51 -5.09
N HIS A 188 -3.90 16.18 -4.22
CA HIS A 188 -4.17 17.56 -3.83
C HIS A 188 -4.24 18.50 -5.03
N ASN A 189 -3.29 18.41 -5.95
CA ASN A 189 -3.23 19.22 -7.16
C ASN A 189 -4.44 18.97 -8.09
N LYS A 190 -5.02 17.76 -8.04
CA LYS A 190 -6.27 17.40 -8.72
C LYS A 190 -7.53 17.77 -7.92
N ARG A 191 -7.38 18.48 -6.79
CA ARG A 191 -8.45 18.86 -5.86
C ARG A 191 -9.21 17.66 -5.30
N LYS A 192 -8.53 16.53 -5.09
CA LYS A 192 -9.10 15.31 -4.53
C LYS A 192 -8.67 15.14 -3.09
N SER A 193 -9.63 14.91 -2.21
CA SER A 193 -9.39 14.65 -0.79
C SER A 193 -8.89 13.23 -0.59
N CYS A 194 -8.07 13.02 0.44
CA CYS A 194 -7.63 11.68 0.84
C CYS A 194 -7.84 11.51 2.34
N ILE A 195 -8.52 10.45 2.74
CA ILE A 195 -8.75 10.11 4.15
C ILE A 195 -8.03 8.80 4.43
N LEU A 196 -7.05 8.82 5.32
CA LEU A 196 -6.44 7.59 5.84
C LEU A 196 -7.11 7.27 7.17
N GLN A 197 -7.98 6.25 7.18
CA GLN A 197 -8.74 5.83 8.34
C GLN A 197 -8.19 4.53 8.90
N TRP A 198 -7.78 4.58 10.17
CA TRP A 198 -7.46 3.37 10.92
C TRP A 198 -8.72 2.56 11.21
N ILE A 199 -8.65 1.25 11.01
CA ILE A 199 -9.69 0.30 11.45
C ILE A 199 -9.05 -0.85 12.24
N PRO A 200 -9.77 -1.46 13.19
CA PRO A 200 -9.22 -2.57 13.97
C PRO A 200 -8.92 -3.81 13.10
N ALA A 201 -7.76 -4.42 13.35
CA ALA A 201 -7.36 -5.69 12.74
C ALA A 201 -8.21 -6.87 13.26
N HIS A 202 -8.32 -7.94 12.47
CA HIS A 202 -8.80 -9.27 12.92
C HIS A 202 -10.21 -9.34 13.49
N VAL A 203 -11.09 -8.41 13.13
CA VAL A 203 -12.44 -8.43 13.67
C VAL A 203 -13.39 -9.33 12.90
N ASN A 204 -13.02 -10.61 12.71
CA ASN A 204 -13.78 -11.70 12.08
C ASN A 204 -15.15 -11.28 11.50
N ILE A 205 -15.16 -10.59 10.34
CA ILE A 205 -16.40 -10.08 9.74
C ILE A 205 -17.14 -11.18 8.95
N GLU A 206 -17.27 -12.37 9.52
CA GLU A 206 -17.85 -13.52 8.80
C GLU A 206 -19.39 -13.56 8.89
N ASP A 207 -19.98 -12.93 9.91
CA ASP A 207 -21.41 -13.13 10.25
C ASP A 207 -22.39 -12.00 9.86
N LEU A 208 -21.98 -10.94 9.15
CA LEU A 208 -22.92 -9.87 8.80
C LEU A 208 -23.57 -10.12 7.43
N GLN A 209 -24.84 -10.52 7.44
CA GLN A 209 -25.73 -10.39 6.28
C GLN A 209 -25.99 -8.90 6.02
N LEU A 210 -25.14 -8.28 5.21
CA LEU A 210 -25.47 -7.03 4.54
C LEU A 210 -25.94 -7.37 3.14
N THR A 211 -27.03 -6.74 2.75
CA THR A 211 -27.80 -7.06 1.55
C THR A 211 -26.99 -6.80 0.27
N PRO A 212 -27.44 -7.29 -0.90
CA PRO A 212 -26.61 -7.42 -2.12
C PRO A 212 -26.05 -6.11 -2.71
N ASN A 213 -26.48 -4.94 -2.25
CA ASN A 213 -25.98 -3.61 -2.62
C ASN A 213 -25.14 -2.96 -1.48
N HIS A 214 -24.79 -3.71 -0.42
CA HIS A 214 -24.25 -3.14 0.82
C HIS A 214 -22.94 -3.75 1.37
N ILE A 215 -22.45 -4.91 0.91
CA ILE A 215 -21.13 -5.42 1.34
C ILE A 215 -20.52 -6.54 0.48
N LEU A 216 -21.05 -6.87 -0.71
CA LEU A 216 -20.46 -7.94 -1.54
C LEU A 216 -19.02 -7.53 -1.92
N GLU A 217 -17.92 -7.82 -1.22
CA GLU A 217 -17.56 -9.04 -0.51
C GLU A 217 -16.63 -8.73 0.69
N CYS A 218 -17.20 -8.26 1.80
CA CYS A 218 -16.65 -8.14 3.15
C CYS A 218 -15.18 -7.65 3.32
N PRO A 219 -14.89 -6.56 4.05
CA PRO A 219 -13.52 -6.14 4.34
C PRO A 219 -12.65 -7.26 4.94
N THR A 220 -13.22 -8.20 5.70
CA THR A 220 -12.47 -9.37 6.18
C THR A 220 -12.27 -10.44 5.13
N VAL A 221 -13.15 -10.60 4.15
CA VAL A 221 -12.86 -11.43 2.98
C VAL A 221 -11.76 -10.78 2.17
N ALA A 222 -11.68 -9.45 2.09
CA ALA A 222 -10.51 -8.74 1.56
C ALA A 222 -9.24 -9.05 2.35
N THR A 223 -9.18 -8.74 3.65
CA THR A 223 -7.99 -8.98 4.49
C THR A 223 -7.62 -10.47 4.56
N LYS A 224 -8.61 -11.38 4.53
CA LYS A 224 -8.41 -12.83 4.57
C LYS A 224 -8.06 -13.40 3.19
N LEU A 225 -8.60 -12.92 2.07
CA LEU A 225 -8.17 -13.28 0.71
C LEU A 225 -6.79 -12.71 0.36
N LEU A 226 -6.47 -11.54 0.92
CA LEU A 226 -5.12 -10.97 0.89
C LEU A 226 -4.20 -11.90 1.67
N LYS A 227 -4.44 -12.18 2.97
CA LYS A 227 -3.63 -13.12 3.78
C LYS A 227 -3.55 -14.56 3.23
N MET A 228 -4.65 -15.15 2.75
CA MET A 228 -4.68 -16.49 2.13
C MET A 228 -3.92 -16.53 0.79
N GLY A 229 -3.77 -15.38 0.13
CA GLY A 229 -2.96 -15.20 -1.06
C GLY A 229 -1.50 -14.79 -0.83
N MET A 230 -1.14 -14.43 0.41
CA MET A 230 0.20 -13.97 0.81
C MET A 230 0.91 -15.00 1.71
N ALA A 231 0.21 -16.04 2.18
CA ALA A 231 0.86 -17.25 2.67
C ALA A 231 1.71 -17.84 1.53
N PRO A 232 2.97 -18.26 1.78
CA PRO A 232 3.79 -18.83 0.72
C PRO A 232 3.03 -20.00 0.10
N LEU A 233 3.02 -20.01 -1.24
CA LEU A 233 2.66 -21.12 -2.13
C LEU A 233 3.53 -22.36 -1.82
N ARG A 234 3.40 -22.89 -0.62
CA ARG A 234 4.08 -24.09 -0.17
C ARG A 234 3.01 -25.11 0.21
N ASP A 235 2.05 -24.75 1.04
CA ASP A 235 1.15 -25.75 1.61
C ASP A 235 0.01 -26.15 0.65
N SER A 236 -0.44 -25.24 -0.23
CA SER A 236 -1.48 -25.53 -1.23
C SER A 236 -0.97 -26.26 -2.49
N LEU A 237 0.34 -26.26 -2.73
CA LEU A 237 0.98 -27.06 -3.78
C LEU A 237 1.37 -28.46 -3.28
N TRP A 238 1.62 -28.63 -1.97
CA TRP A 238 1.86 -29.95 -1.37
C TRP A 238 0.63 -30.85 -1.42
N GLU A 239 -0.58 -30.33 -1.22
CA GLU A 239 -1.81 -31.13 -1.38
C GLU A 239 -2.14 -31.40 -2.86
N LEU A 240 -1.79 -30.50 -3.77
CA LEU A 240 -2.02 -30.70 -5.22
C LEU A 240 -1.02 -31.71 -5.84
N LEU A 241 0.21 -31.77 -5.33
CA LEU A 241 1.26 -32.68 -5.82
C LEU A 241 1.17 -34.10 -5.26
N TYR A 242 0.41 -34.31 -4.18
CA TYR A 242 0.20 -35.62 -3.54
C TYR A 242 -1.26 -36.10 -3.55
N SER A 243 -2.15 -35.36 -4.21
CA SER A 243 -3.50 -35.84 -4.54
C SER A 243 -3.39 -37.02 -5.53
N PRO A 244 -4.18 -38.09 -5.37
CA PRO A 244 -4.22 -39.20 -6.33
C PRO A 244 -4.60 -38.77 -7.77
N ASP A 245 -5.11 -37.54 -7.95
CA ASP A 245 -5.43 -36.93 -9.24
C ASP A 245 -4.31 -36.02 -9.82
N ALA A 246 -3.15 -35.91 -9.16
CA ALA A 246 -2.01 -35.07 -9.58
C ALA A 246 -1.58 -35.24 -11.06
N PRO A 247 -1.60 -36.44 -11.67
CA PRO A 247 -1.24 -36.60 -13.08
C PRO A 247 -2.19 -35.88 -14.05
N ARG A 248 -3.49 -35.78 -13.71
CA ARG A 248 -4.50 -35.14 -14.58
C ARG A 248 -4.44 -33.61 -14.53
N ILE A 249 -4.09 -33.06 -13.37
CA ILE A 249 -3.98 -31.60 -13.17
C ILE A 249 -2.73 -31.07 -13.86
N ALA A 250 -1.61 -31.80 -13.81
CA ALA A 250 -0.38 -31.45 -14.53
C ALA A 250 -0.59 -31.42 -16.05
N GLU A 251 -1.36 -32.36 -16.60
CA GLU A 251 -1.65 -32.43 -18.05
C GLU A 251 -2.56 -31.29 -18.54
N ALA A 252 -3.50 -30.83 -17.70
CA ALA A 252 -4.37 -29.69 -18.01
C ALA A 252 -3.61 -28.36 -17.99
N VAL A 253 -2.66 -28.20 -17.06
CA VAL A 253 -1.82 -26.99 -16.97
C VAL A 253 -0.84 -26.90 -18.14
N ILE A 254 -0.20 -28.01 -18.55
CA ILE A 254 0.72 -28.02 -19.70
C ILE A 254 -0.02 -27.71 -21.01
N LYS A 255 -1.22 -28.26 -21.22
CA LYS A 255 -2.03 -27.97 -22.42
C LYS A 255 -2.53 -26.51 -22.51
N THR A 256 -2.56 -25.79 -21.38
CA THR A 256 -2.98 -24.38 -21.36
C THR A 256 -1.81 -23.43 -21.65
N PHE A 257 -0.56 -23.89 -21.47
CA PHE A 257 0.65 -23.08 -21.70
C PHE A 257 1.30 -23.29 -23.07
N ASP A 258 1.08 -24.42 -23.75
CA ASP A 258 1.60 -24.66 -25.12
C ASP A 258 0.67 -24.14 -26.23
N GLY A 259 -0.28 -23.26 -25.90
CA GLY A 259 -1.32 -22.75 -26.80
C GLY A 259 -1.36 -21.22 -26.94
N ILE A 260 -0.26 -20.51 -26.68
CA ILE A 260 -0.07 -19.08 -27.01
C ILE A 260 1.30 -18.89 -27.65
#